data_AF-A0A091PHA1-F1
#
_entry.id   AF-A0A091PHA1-F1
#
_cell.length_a   1.000
_cell.length_b   1.000
_cell.length_c   1.000
_cell.angle_alpha   90.00
_cell.angle_beta   90.00
_cell.angle_gamma   90.00
#
_symmetry.space_group_name_H-M   'P 1'
#
loop_
_entity.id
_entity.type
_entity.pdbx_description
1 polymer ?
#
loop_
_entity_poly.entity_id
_entity_poly.type
_entity_poly.pdbx_seq_one_letter_code
_entity_poly.pdbx_strand_id
1 'polypeptide(L)'
;LTHIGAKFMFVSGMFVSGCATILFGMLDKVPNGPMFIGLCFLVRAMDAVGFAAAMTASFSILAKAFPNNIATVLGSLEIFTGLGLVLGPPLGGFLYQSFGYEVPFITLGCIVLVLVPLNMCMLPKYDSIPSKDSFWKLILLPKVLLLCFIIFSLSACLGFLDPTMSLFILKKFKLPAGYVGLVFLGLALSYSLSSPLLGLLSDKLPYLRKWLLVSGGLMTALCFFMLGPAPVLHIESQLWLFVLVLVLIGFSLGMSAIPVFPEILHCAYENGFEEGLSLLGLVSGLFSAMWSLGAFAGPTLGGFLNEKLGFEWAAAIQGGWALLSGLATGIFYITEATRRSSSSSLQNPDGSSEERTHLMGSET
;
A
#
# COMPACT_ATOMS: atom_id res chain seq x y z
N LEU A 1 13.78 -3.16 13.97
CA LEU A 1 13.40 -2.06 14.88
C LEU A 1 13.81 -2.31 16.33
N THR A 2 13.52 -3.48 16.89
CA THR A 2 13.65 -3.83 18.32
C THR A 2 15.06 -3.77 18.91
N HIS A 3 16.10 -3.98 18.10
CA HIS A 3 17.49 -3.93 18.57
C HIS A 3 18.23 -2.63 18.26
N ILE A 4 17.75 -1.89 17.25
CA ILE A 4 18.47 -0.75 16.65
C ILE A 4 17.80 0.60 17.02
N GLY A 5 16.51 0.58 17.36
CA GLY A 5 15.69 1.76 17.62
C GLY A 5 15.09 2.34 16.32
N ALA A 6 13.83 2.80 16.40
CA ALA A 6 13.10 3.28 15.23
C ALA A 6 13.70 4.57 14.63
N LYS A 7 14.09 5.52 15.49
CA LYS A 7 14.72 6.78 15.05
C LYS A 7 16.02 6.53 14.30
N PHE A 8 16.90 5.70 14.85
CA PHE A 8 18.17 5.38 14.20
C PHE A 8 17.93 4.69 12.86
N MET A 9 17.04 3.69 12.82
CA MET A 9 16.70 2.98 11.58
C MET A 9 16.17 3.90 10.48
N PHE A 10 15.30 4.86 10.83
CA PHE A 10 14.79 5.87 9.90
C PHE A 10 15.92 6.74 9.34
N VAL A 11 16.73 7.32 10.24
CA VAL A 11 17.84 8.23 9.89
C VAL A 11 18.92 7.52 9.08
N SER A 12 19.34 6.32 9.50
CA SER A 12 20.33 5.53 8.78
C SER A 12 19.81 5.08 7.41
N GLY A 13 18.53 4.72 7.32
CA GLY A 13 17.88 4.33 6.06
C GLY A 13 17.89 5.48 5.05
N MET A 14 17.48 6.69 5.48
CA MET A 14 17.53 7.88 4.63
C MET A 14 18.96 8.27 4.24
N PHE A 15 19.92 8.16 5.16
CA PHE A 15 21.32 8.43 4.86
C PHE A 15 21.87 7.49 3.79
N VAL A 16 21.63 6.18 3.93
CA VAL A 16 22.04 5.17 2.93
C VAL A 16 21.35 5.42 1.59
N SER A 17 20.05 5.69 1.57
CA SER A 17 19.29 5.96 0.35
C SER A 17 19.76 7.25 -0.35
N GLY A 18 20.02 8.33 0.41
CA GLY A 18 20.56 9.58 -0.13
C GLY A 18 21.93 9.39 -0.77
N CYS A 19 22.86 8.70 -0.07
CA CYS A 19 24.18 8.37 -0.61
C CYS A 19 24.09 7.46 -1.85
N ALA A 20 23.25 6.41 -1.81
CA ALA A 20 23.06 5.49 -2.92
C ALA A 20 22.46 6.20 -4.15
N THR A 21 21.53 7.15 -3.94
CA THR A 21 20.96 7.97 -5.01
C THR A 21 22.03 8.83 -5.71
N ILE A 22 22.91 9.49 -4.95
CA ILE A 22 24.04 10.24 -5.52
C ILE A 22 24.98 9.32 -6.30
N LEU A 23 25.35 8.17 -5.72
CA LEU A 23 26.19 7.18 -6.37
C LEU A 23 25.57 6.68 -7.67
N PHE A 24 24.24 6.51 -7.71
CA PHE A 24 23.52 6.10 -8.91
C PHE A 24 23.69 7.12 -10.04
N GLY A 25 23.65 8.42 -9.72
CA GLY A 25 23.90 9.49 -10.69
C GLY A 25 25.31 9.49 -11.27
N MET A 26 26.31 8.96 -10.55
CA MET A 26 27.71 8.89 -11.02
C MET A 26 28.03 7.61 -11.80
N LEU A 27 27.06 6.69 -11.96
CA LEU A 27 27.29 5.42 -12.65
C LEU A 27 27.54 5.59 -14.15
N ASP A 28 27.16 6.73 -14.75
CA ASP A 28 27.45 7.02 -16.16
C ASP A 28 28.96 7.14 -16.46
N LYS A 29 29.80 7.36 -15.44
CA LYS A 29 31.27 7.41 -15.55
C LYS A 29 31.92 6.03 -15.58
N VAL A 30 31.17 4.98 -15.28
CA VAL A 30 31.68 3.60 -15.28
C VAL A 30 31.73 3.08 -16.72
N PRO A 31 32.79 2.36 -17.11
CA PRO A 31 32.87 1.78 -18.46
C PRO A 31 31.69 0.83 -18.75
N ASN A 32 31.18 0.93 -19.98
CA ASN A 32 30.08 0.11 -20.48
C ASN A 32 30.41 -1.38 -20.37
N GLY A 33 29.40 -2.18 -20.03
CA GLY A 33 29.50 -3.64 -19.99
C GLY A 33 29.10 -4.24 -18.63
N PRO A 34 29.63 -5.43 -18.29
CA PRO A 34 29.25 -6.16 -17.07
C PRO A 34 29.51 -5.37 -15.78
N MET A 35 30.54 -4.52 -15.76
CA MET A 35 30.90 -3.71 -14.59
C MET A 35 29.84 -2.66 -14.28
N PHE A 36 29.32 -1.95 -15.28
CA PHE A 36 28.21 -1.02 -15.14
C PHE A 36 26.96 -1.72 -14.61
N ILE A 37 26.61 -2.88 -15.19
CA ILE A 37 25.44 -3.66 -14.76
C ILE A 37 25.59 -4.12 -13.30
N GLY A 38 26.76 -4.65 -12.93
CA GLY A 38 27.04 -5.08 -11.55
C GLY A 38 26.92 -3.94 -10.54
N LEU A 39 27.48 -2.77 -10.85
CA LEU A 39 27.38 -1.59 -9.98
C LEU A 39 25.95 -1.04 -9.90
N CYS A 40 25.20 -1.04 -11.01
CA CYS A 40 23.77 -0.69 -11.01
C CYS A 40 22.97 -1.57 -10.03
N PHE A 41 23.17 -2.88 -10.06
CA PHE A 41 22.51 -3.80 -9.13
C PHE A 41 22.92 -3.56 -7.68
N LEU A 42 24.21 -3.34 -7.43
CA LEU A 42 24.73 -3.07 -6.08
C LEU A 42 24.15 -1.78 -5.51
N VAL A 43 24.20 -0.68 -6.25
CA VAL A 43 23.69 0.62 -5.80
C VAL A 43 22.16 0.56 -5.60
N ARG A 44 21.42 -0.10 -6.50
CA ARG A 44 19.97 -0.29 -6.33
C ARG A 44 19.61 -1.18 -5.15
N ALA A 45 20.40 -2.22 -4.87
CA ALA A 45 20.19 -3.04 -3.69
C ALA A 45 20.46 -2.23 -2.40
N MET A 46 21.51 -1.42 -2.37
CA MET A 46 21.80 -0.53 -1.24
C MET A 46 20.68 0.49 -1.01
N ASP A 47 20.21 1.14 -2.07
CA ASP A 47 19.10 2.09 -2.00
C ASP A 47 17.81 1.41 -1.52
N ALA A 48 17.48 0.23 -2.06
CA ALA A 48 16.31 -0.54 -1.63
C ALA A 48 16.35 -0.91 -0.15
N VAL A 49 17.52 -1.31 0.38
CA VAL A 49 17.69 -1.59 1.82
C VAL A 49 17.50 -0.31 2.65
N GLY A 50 18.09 0.82 2.23
CA GLY A 50 17.92 2.11 2.90
C GLY A 50 16.48 2.58 2.91
N PHE A 51 15.81 2.54 1.75
CA PHE A 51 14.41 2.89 1.57
C PHE A 51 13.49 2.00 2.41
N ALA A 52 13.67 0.68 2.38
CA ALA A 52 12.86 -0.25 3.17
C ALA A 52 13.01 -0.01 4.68
N ALA A 53 14.23 0.26 5.14
CA ALA A 53 14.49 0.60 6.55
C ALA A 53 13.79 1.91 6.96
N ALA A 54 13.92 2.96 6.14
CA ALA A 54 13.26 4.24 6.38
C ALA A 54 11.73 4.11 6.38
N MET A 55 11.17 3.41 5.38
CA MET A 55 9.72 3.25 5.24
C MET A 55 9.12 2.46 6.39
N THR A 56 9.75 1.35 6.77
CA THR A 56 9.31 0.51 7.90
C THR A 56 9.33 1.30 9.22
N ALA A 57 10.41 2.03 9.46
CA ALA A 57 10.54 2.85 10.67
C ALA A 57 9.53 4.02 10.69
N SER A 58 9.26 4.64 9.54
CA SER A 58 8.28 5.73 9.41
C SER A 58 6.89 5.32 9.88
N PHE A 59 6.37 4.21 9.35
CA PHE A 59 5.05 3.69 9.74
C PHE A 59 4.98 3.30 11.22
N SER A 60 6.04 2.68 11.75
CA SER A 60 6.09 2.33 13.17
C SER A 60 6.13 3.55 14.10
N ILE A 61 6.92 4.57 13.74
CA ILE A 61 7.01 5.84 14.48
C ILE A 61 5.64 6.54 14.48
N LEU A 62 4.99 6.60 13.32
CA LEU A 62 3.71 7.28 13.16
C LEU A 62 2.61 6.62 13.97
N ALA A 63 2.51 5.30 13.88
CA ALA A 63 1.54 4.53 14.64
C ALA A 63 1.78 4.65 16.15
N LYS A 64 3.04 4.78 16.59
CA LYS A 64 3.37 5.01 18.00
C LYS A 64 3.07 6.43 18.46
N ALA A 65 3.28 7.42 17.60
CA ALA A 65 3.04 8.84 17.90
C ALA A 65 1.54 9.17 17.95
N PHE A 66 0.73 8.51 17.12
CA PHE A 66 -0.70 8.78 16.97
C PHE A 66 -1.55 7.50 17.11
N PRO A 67 -1.56 6.84 18.28
CA PRO A 67 -2.20 5.53 18.45
C PRO A 67 -3.72 5.53 18.18
N ASN A 68 -4.39 6.67 18.38
CA ASN A 68 -5.83 6.80 18.17
C ASN A 68 -6.23 7.18 16.74
N ASN A 69 -5.28 7.69 15.93
CA ASN A 69 -5.56 8.25 14.60
C ASN A 69 -4.61 7.67 13.53
N ILE A 70 -4.27 6.38 13.66
CA ILE A 70 -3.26 5.73 12.81
C ILE A 70 -3.67 5.82 11.32
N ALA A 71 -4.93 5.54 10.99
CA ALA A 71 -5.37 5.53 9.60
C ALA A 71 -5.35 6.93 8.97
N THR A 72 -5.75 7.95 9.72
CA THR A 72 -5.74 9.36 9.29
C THR A 72 -4.33 9.83 9.00
N VAL A 73 -3.38 9.52 9.89
CA VAL A 73 -2.01 10.02 9.74
C VAL A 73 -1.29 9.27 8.60
N LEU A 74 -1.52 7.96 8.46
CA LEU A 74 -1.05 7.19 7.29
C LEU A 74 -1.67 7.72 5.99
N GLY A 75 -2.98 7.95 5.95
CA GLY A 75 -3.66 8.54 4.80
C GLY A 75 -3.17 9.94 4.45
N SER A 76 -2.71 10.70 5.45
CA SER A 76 -2.09 12.02 5.23
C SER A 76 -0.68 11.91 4.64
N LEU A 77 0.10 10.87 5.01
CA LEU A 77 1.39 10.59 4.37
C LEU A 77 1.22 10.28 2.88
N GLU A 78 0.14 9.59 2.50
CA GLU A 78 -0.12 9.24 1.10
C GLU A 78 -0.38 10.44 0.19
N ILE A 79 -0.79 11.60 0.75
CA ILE A 79 -0.83 12.86 0.00
C ILE A 79 0.57 13.19 -0.52
N PHE A 80 1.59 13.05 0.32
CA PHE A 80 2.98 13.34 -0.07
C PHE A 80 3.52 12.27 -1.02
N THR A 81 3.14 11.00 -0.86
CA THR A 81 3.46 9.94 -1.83
C THR A 81 2.92 10.31 -3.22
N GLY A 82 1.65 10.66 -3.32
CA GLY A 82 1.04 11.00 -4.60
C GLY A 82 1.56 12.32 -5.18
N LEU A 83 1.83 13.35 -4.35
CA LEU A 83 2.54 14.55 -4.80
C LEU A 83 3.92 14.21 -5.38
N GLY A 84 4.66 13.29 -4.77
CA GLY A 84 5.94 12.79 -5.27
C GLY A 84 5.80 12.11 -6.63
N LEU A 85 4.79 11.25 -6.81
CA LEU A 85 4.50 10.60 -8.10
C LEU A 85 4.12 11.61 -9.19
N VAL A 86 3.43 12.69 -8.83
CA VAL A 86 3.00 13.74 -9.77
C VAL A 86 4.13 14.68 -10.16
N LEU A 87 4.87 15.19 -9.17
CA LEU A 87 5.91 16.21 -9.38
C LEU A 87 7.26 15.61 -9.78
N GLY A 88 7.50 14.33 -9.46
CA GLY A 88 8.75 13.64 -9.73
C GLY A 88 9.18 13.67 -11.21
N PRO A 89 8.35 13.15 -12.15
CA PRO A 89 8.73 13.11 -13.56
C PRO A 89 8.96 14.48 -14.20
N PRO A 90 8.10 15.52 -13.99
CA PRO A 90 8.36 16.85 -14.52
C PRO A 90 9.63 17.50 -13.95
N LEU A 91 9.85 17.43 -12.63
CA LEU A 91 11.04 18.02 -12.01
C LEU A 91 12.32 17.29 -12.41
N GLY A 92 12.30 15.95 -12.42
CA GLY A 92 13.41 15.13 -12.87
C GLY A 92 13.72 15.34 -14.36
N GLY A 93 12.69 15.41 -15.20
CA GLY A 93 12.82 15.69 -16.64
C GLY A 93 13.39 17.08 -16.93
N PHE A 94 12.95 18.10 -16.20
CA PHE A 94 13.50 19.45 -16.30
C PHE A 94 14.99 19.48 -15.92
N LEU A 95 15.35 18.92 -14.76
CA LEU A 95 16.76 18.86 -14.32
C LEU A 95 17.62 18.08 -15.32
N TYR A 96 17.09 16.99 -15.87
CA TYR A 96 17.77 16.18 -16.88
C TYR A 96 18.02 16.96 -18.17
N GLN A 97 17.02 17.67 -18.69
CA GLN A 97 17.13 18.43 -19.94
C GLN A 97 18.02 19.66 -19.81
N SER A 98 17.99 20.35 -18.67
CA SER A 98 18.77 21.56 -18.45
C SER A 98 20.22 21.30 -18.06
N PHE A 99 20.49 20.24 -17.29
CA PHE A 99 21.81 20.02 -16.68
C PHE A 99 22.41 18.62 -16.92
N GLY A 100 21.72 17.74 -17.64
CA GLY A 100 22.21 16.41 -17.98
C GLY A 100 21.83 15.32 -16.98
N TYR A 101 22.34 14.10 -17.24
CA TYR A 101 21.95 12.87 -16.55
C TYR A 101 22.24 12.87 -15.04
N GLU A 102 23.41 13.37 -14.62
CA GLU A 102 23.88 13.25 -13.22
C GLU A 102 23.01 14.09 -12.25
N VAL A 103 22.52 15.25 -12.71
CA VAL A 103 21.97 16.30 -11.84
C VAL A 103 20.66 15.96 -11.13
N PRO A 104 19.66 15.32 -11.76
CA PRO A 104 18.45 14.86 -11.07
C PRO A 104 18.77 13.99 -9.84
N PHE A 105 19.70 13.05 -9.97
CA PHE A 105 20.06 12.10 -8.92
C PHE A 105 20.86 12.78 -7.81
N ILE A 106 21.86 13.60 -8.17
CA ILE A 106 22.66 14.35 -7.19
C ILE A 106 21.76 15.30 -6.40
N THR A 107 20.87 16.03 -7.06
CA THR A 107 19.96 16.98 -6.42
C THR A 107 19.03 16.27 -5.44
N LEU A 108 18.39 15.17 -5.86
CA LEU A 108 17.50 14.40 -5.00
C LEU A 108 18.24 13.81 -3.81
N GLY A 109 19.41 13.20 -4.03
CA GLY A 109 20.22 12.62 -2.96
C GLY A 109 20.70 13.67 -1.95
N CYS A 110 21.12 14.86 -2.41
CA CYS A 110 21.47 15.98 -1.55
C CYS A 110 20.28 16.46 -0.72
N ILE A 111 19.08 16.59 -1.30
CA ILE A 111 17.87 16.95 -0.57
C ILE A 111 17.60 15.94 0.55
N VAL A 112 17.64 14.63 0.23
CA VAL A 112 17.45 13.56 1.23
C VAL A 112 18.50 13.67 2.35
N LEU A 113 19.77 13.90 2.01
CA LEU A 113 20.84 14.03 3.00
C LEU A 113 20.71 15.28 3.88
N VAL A 114 20.21 16.41 3.36
CA VAL A 114 19.91 17.61 4.16
C VAL A 114 18.75 17.36 5.12
N LEU A 115 17.79 16.50 4.75
CA LEU A 115 16.69 16.11 5.63
C LEU A 115 17.13 15.18 6.76
N VAL A 116 18.27 14.49 6.65
CA VAL A 116 18.81 13.61 7.72
C VAL A 116 19.02 14.36 9.05
N PRO A 117 19.82 15.45 9.13
CA PRO A 117 20.02 16.18 10.39
C PRO A 117 18.73 16.80 10.91
N LEU A 118 17.84 17.28 10.02
CA LEU A 118 16.55 17.83 10.41
C LEU A 118 15.69 16.78 11.13
N ASN A 119 15.59 15.58 10.55
CA ASN A 119 14.88 14.45 11.16
C ASN A 119 15.56 13.93 12.43
N MET A 120 16.90 14.01 12.53
CA MET A 120 17.61 13.71 13.77
C MET A 120 17.24 14.67 14.91
N CYS A 121 16.98 15.93 14.62
CA CYS A 121 16.55 16.91 15.62
C CYS A 121 15.06 16.76 15.97
N MET A 122 14.19 16.58 14.97
CA MET A 122 12.74 16.59 15.17
C MET A 122 12.18 15.26 15.68
N LEU A 123 12.73 14.12 15.28
CA LEU A 123 12.12 12.83 15.63
C LEU A 123 12.33 12.48 17.12
N PRO A 124 11.25 12.11 17.83
CA PRO A 124 11.36 11.62 19.20
C PRO A 124 12.12 10.30 19.27
N LYS A 125 12.80 10.05 20.40
CA LYS A 125 13.41 8.75 20.69
C LYS A 125 12.35 7.85 21.32
N TYR A 126 12.03 6.76 20.64
CA TYR A 126 11.21 5.69 21.19
C TYR A 126 12.10 4.51 21.52
N ASP A 127 12.21 4.19 22.81
CA ASP A 127 12.91 2.99 23.25
C ASP A 127 12.05 1.77 22.94
N SER A 128 12.66 0.76 22.33
CA SER A 128 12.03 -0.54 22.13
C SER A 128 12.36 -1.43 23.31
N ILE A 129 11.35 -1.81 24.07
CA ILE A 129 11.44 -3.00 24.91
C ILE A 129 11.38 -4.19 23.95
N PRO A 130 12.40 -5.07 23.90
CA PRO A 130 12.37 -6.23 23.02
C PRO A 130 11.22 -7.14 23.47
N SER A 131 10.15 -7.22 22.67
CA SER A 131 9.06 -8.17 22.93
C SER A 131 9.45 -9.55 22.40
N LYS A 132 8.92 -10.60 23.03
CA LYS A 132 9.11 -12.00 22.61
C LYS A 132 8.20 -12.40 21.43
N ASP A 133 7.48 -11.44 20.86
CA ASP A 133 6.50 -11.72 19.82
C ASP A 133 7.18 -12.21 18.54
N SER A 134 6.73 -13.36 18.07
CA SER A 134 7.28 -13.98 16.87
C SER A 134 6.62 -13.43 15.61
N PHE A 135 7.43 -12.98 14.65
CA PHE A 135 6.98 -12.61 13.30
C PHE A 135 6.17 -13.73 12.63
N TRP A 136 6.60 -14.98 12.82
CA TRP A 136 5.92 -16.16 12.28
C TRP A 136 4.53 -16.34 12.90
N LYS A 137 4.38 -16.09 14.20
CA LYS A 137 3.06 -16.16 14.85
C LYS A 137 2.09 -15.16 14.23
N LEU A 138 2.56 -13.96 13.86
CA LEU A 138 1.74 -12.91 13.25
C LEU A 138 1.30 -13.32 11.84
N ILE A 139 2.23 -13.77 10.99
CA ILE A 139 1.91 -14.12 9.60
C ILE A 139 1.06 -15.39 9.49
N LEU A 140 1.13 -16.32 10.46
CA LEU A 140 0.29 -17.52 10.46
C LEU A 140 -1.18 -17.25 10.85
N LEU A 141 -1.53 -16.05 11.32
CA LEU A 141 -2.92 -15.71 11.62
C LEU A 141 -3.74 -15.67 10.31
N PRO A 142 -4.85 -16.42 10.20
CA PRO A 142 -5.64 -16.49 8.96
C PRO A 142 -6.11 -15.12 8.45
N LYS A 143 -6.53 -14.23 9.37
CA LYS A 143 -6.93 -12.86 9.04
C LYS A 143 -5.75 -12.03 8.50
N VAL A 144 -4.56 -12.19 9.07
CA VAL A 144 -3.35 -11.49 8.60
C VAL A 144 -2.94 -11.99 7.22
N LEU A 145 -3.03 -13.29 6.94
CA LEU A 145 -2.75 -13.83 5.60
C LEU A 145 -3.67 -13.23 4.52
N LEU A 146 -4.96 -13.08 4.81
CA LEU A 146 -5.90 -12.44 3.89
C LEU A 146 -5.55 -10.96 3.67
N LEU A 147 -5.19 -10.24 4.74
CA LEU A 147 -4.75 -8.84 4.65
C LEU A 147 -3.44 -8.71 3.85
N CYS A 148 -2.49 -9.64 4.02
CA CYS A 148 -1.28 -9.72 3.20
C CYS A 148 -1.59 -9.93 1.72
N PHE A 149 -2.55 -10.81 1.41
CA PHE A 149 -2.98 -11.04 0.04
C PHE A 149 -3.63 -9.80 -0.59
N ILE A 150 -4.37 -9.00 0.19
CA ILE A 150 -4.88 -7.70 -0.24
C ILE A 150 -3.74 -6.73 -0.54
N ILE A 151 -2.76 -6.57 0.37
CA ILE A 151 -1.61 -5.67 0.15
C ILE A 151 -0.86 -6.06 -1.13
N PHE A 152 -0.59 -7.35 -1.30
CA PHE A 152 0.05 -7.88 -2.49
C PHE A 152 -0.76 -7.56 -3.74
N SER A 153 -2.08 -7.80 -3.73
CA SER A 153 -2.95 -7.54 -4.87
C SER A 153 -3.02 -6.05 -5.22
N LEU A 154 -3.17 -5.16 -4.24
CA LEU A 154 -3.20 -3.71 -4.44
C LEU A 154 -1.91 -3.21 -5.08
N SER A 155 -0.77 -3.62 -4.51
CA SER A 155 0.54 -3.21 -5.01
C SER A 155 0.84 -3.80 -6.40
N ALA A 156 0.46 -5.05 -6.65
CA ALA A 156 0.57 -5.66 -7.98
C ALA A 156 -0.29 -4.94 -9.02
N CYS A 157 -1.51 -4.53 -8.66
CA CYS A 157 -2.39 -3.74 -9.51
C CYS A 157 -1.76 -2.38 -9.87
N LEU A 158 -1.20 -1.68 -8.87
CA LEU A 158 -0.54 -0.40 -9.10
C LEU A 158 0.71 -0.57 -9.98
N GLY A 159 1.59 -1.51 -9.65
CA GLY A 159 2.80 -1.78 -10.43
C GLY A 159 2.53 -2.29 -11.84
N PHE A 160 1.42 -2.99 -12.07
CA PHE A 160 0.98 -3.38 -13.41
C PHE A 160 0.77 -2.16 -14.33
N LEU A 161 0.20 -1.07 -13.80
CA LEU A 161 -0.18 0.10 -14.59
C LEU A 161 1.03 0.83 -15.16
N ASP A 162 2.13 0.93 -14.41
CA ASP A 162 3.31 1.72 -14.78
C ASP A 162 3.81 1.44 -16.22
N PRO A 163 4.19 0.20 -16.60
CA PRO A 163 4.66 -0.09 -17.95
C PRO A 163 3.52 -0.31 -18.95
N THR A 164 2.41 -0.92 -18.54
CA THR A 164 1.39 -1.41 -19.48
C THR A 164 0.46 -0.30 -19.94
N MET A 165 0.07 0.60 -19.04
CA MET A 165 -0.82 1.73 -19.33
C MET A 165 -0.15 2.70 -20.30
N SER A 166 1.13 3.01 -20.05
CA SER A 166 1.95 3.84 -20.92
C SER A 166 1.98 3.28 -22.35
N LEU A 167 2.28 1.98 -22.51
CA LEU A 167 2.28 1.31 -23.80
C LEU A 167 0.91 1.32 -24.50
N PHE A 168 -0.17 1.09 -23.75
CA PHE A 168 -1.52 1.09 -24.28
C PHE A 168 -1.94 2.47 -24.80
N ILE A 169 -1.63 3.54 -24.07
CA ILE A 169 -1.97 4.91 -24.47
C ILE A 169 -1.23 5.32 -25.75
N LEU A 170 0.08 5.04 -25.84
CA LEU A 170 0.85 5.36 -27.04
C LEU A 170 0.33 4.58 -28.26
N LYS A 171 0.03 3.28 -28.12
CA LYS A 171 -0.39 2.45 -29.26
C LYS A 171 -1.83 2.71 -29.70
N LYS A 172 -2.78 2.81 -28.76
CA LYS A 172 -4.22 2.89 -29.07
C LYS A 172 -4.67 4.34 -29.30
N PHE A 173 -4.28 5.27 -28.43
CA PHE A 173 -4.71 6.67 -28.51
C PHE A 173 -3.76 7.58 -29.27
N LYS A 174 -2.56 7.08 -29.67
CA LYS A 174 -1.53 7.82 -30.41
C LYS A 174 -1.19 9.18 -29.78
N LEU A 175 -1.27 9.24 -28.44
CA LEU A 175 -1.03 10.47 -27.70
C LEU A 175 0.47 10.71 -27.46
N PRO A 176 0.91 11.99 -27.46
CA PRO A 176 2.27 12.36 -27.04
C PRO A 176 2.55 11.94 -25.59
N ALA A 177 3.81 11.65 -25.28
CA ALA A 177 4.25 11.20 -23.95
C ALA A 177 3.84 12.15 -22.81
N GLY A 178 3.73 13.46 -23.05
CA GLY A 178 3.27 14.43 -22.05
C GLY A 178 1.84 14.18 -21.55
N TYR A 179 0.96 13.64 -22.40
CA TYR A 179 -0.42 13.30 -22.01
C TYR A 179 -0.51 12.03 -21.17
N VAL A 180 0.47 11.12 -21.26
CA VAL A 180 0.53 9.92 -20.42
C VAL A 180 0.67 10.31 -18.94
N GLY A 181 1.53 11.29 -18.65
CA GLY A 181 1.68 11.85 -17.30
C GLY A 181 0.39 12.49 -16.78
N LEU A 182 -0.36 13.20 -17.63
CA LEU A 182 -1.68 13.76 -17.29
C LEU A 182 -2.73 12.68 -17.00
N VAL A 183 -2.62 11.50 -17.63
CA VAL A 183 -3.53 10.38 -17.35
C VAL A 183 -3.18 9.71 -16.01
N PHE A 184 -1.89 9.52 -15.71
CA PHE A 184 -1.43 9.05 -14.39
C PHE A 184 -1.78 10.00 -13.26
N LEU A 185 -1.82 11.31 -13.56
CA LEU A 185 -2.23 12.36 -12.60
C LEU A 185 -3.63 12.09 -12.03
N GLY A 186 -4.56 11.58 -12.84
CA GLY A 186 -5.92 11.25 -12.39
C GLY A 186 -5.93 10.20 -11.27
N LEU A 187 -5.14 9.14 -11.43
CA LEU A 187 -4.98 8.09 -10.42
C LEU A 187 -4.26 8.61 -9.17
N ALA A 188 -3.15 9.32 -9.35
CA ALA A 188 -2.34 9.82 -8.22
C ALA A 188 -3.11 10.85 -7.38
N LEU A 189 -3.83 11.79 -8.02
CA LEU A 189 -4.63 12.78 -7.32
C LEU A 189 -5.84 12.16 -6.62
N SER A 190 -6.56 11.24 -7.27
CA SER A 190 -7.72 10.62 -6.63
C SER A 190 -7.31 9.77 -5.43
N TYR A 191 -6.20 9.04 -5.53
CA TYR A 191 -5.60 8.34 -4.39
C TYR A 191 -5.18 9.30 -3.28
N SER A 192 -4.45 10.38 -3.61
CA SER A 192 -3.96 11.37 -2.63
C SER A 192 -5.09 12.06 -1.88
N LEU A 193 -6.16 12.46 -2.57
CA LEU A 193 -7.27 13.20 -1.98
C LEU A 193 -8.22 12.29 -1.19
N SER A 194 -8.48 11.08 -1.69
CA SER A 194 -9.34 10.12 -1.00
C SER A 194 -8.68 9.56 0.25
N SER A 195 -7.35 9.46 0.27
CA SER A 195 -6.61 8.85 1.36
C SER A 195 -6.86 9.45 2.76
N PRO A 196 -6.67 10.76 3.01
CA PRO A 196 -6.93 11.35 4.31
C PRO A 196 -8.41 11.27 4.71
N LEU A 197 -9.33 11.40 3.75
CA LEU A 197 -10.78 11.31 4.00
C LEU A 197 -11.19 9.92 4.48
N LEU A 198 -10.68 8.88 3.81
CA LEU A 198 -10.93 7.49 4.18
C LEU A 198 -10.17 7.10 5.45
N GLY A 199 -9.02 7.71 5.72
CA GLY A 199 -8.32 7.61 7.01
C GLY A 199 -9.14 8.14 8.18
N LEU A 200 -9.71 9.35 8.04
CA LEU A 200 -10.61 9.93 9.04
C LEU A 200 -11.85 9.07 9.28
N LEU A 201 -12.43 8.53 8.21
CA LEU A 201 -13.59 7.64 8.28
C LEU A 201 -13.24 6.33 9.00
N SER A 202 -12.09 5.75 8.67
CA SER A 202 -11.54 4.52 9.26
C SER A 202 -11.29 4.67 10.76
N ASP A 203 -10.77 5.81 11.22
CA ASP A 203 -10.51 6.06 12.64
C ASP A 203 -11.79 6.35 13.42
N LYS A 204 -12.74 7.13 12.85
CA LYS A 204 -13.99 7.46 13.54
C LYS A 204 -14.97 6.30 13.63
N LEU A 205 -15.02 5.43 12.61
CA LEU A 205 -15.97 4.33 12.50
C LEU A 205 -15.22 3.00 12.28
N PRO A 206 -14.62 2.41 13.34
CA PRO A 206 -13.80 1.19 13.22
C PRO A 206 -14.55 0.00 12.62
N TYR A 207 -15.87 -0.10 12.83
CA TYR A 207 -16.69 -1.16 12.25
C TYR A 207 -16.80 -1.09 10.72
N LEU A 208 -16.58 0.09 10.12
CA LEU A 208 -16.59 0.25 8.66
C LEU A 208 -15.30 -0.23 8.00
N ARG A 209 -14.17 -0.34 8.73
CA ARG A 209 -12.86 -0.73 8.17
C ARG A 209 -12.94 -2.01 7.34
N LYS A 210 -13.61 -3.02 7.87
CA LYS A 210 -13.81 -4.33 7.22
C LYS A 210 -14.57 -4.19 5.90
N TRP A 211 -15.61 -3.35 5.88
CA TRP A 211 -16.45 -3.15 4.70
C TRP A 211 -15.78 -2.27 3.65
N LEU A 212 -15.02 -1.24 4.06
CA LEU A 212 -14.19 -0.44 3.16
C LEU A 212 -13.16 -1.32 2.43
N LEU A 213 -12.55 -2.25 3.16
CA LEU A 213 -11.57 -3.17 2.61
C LEU A 213 -12.17 -4.07 1.52
N VAL A 214 -13.32 -4.68 1.81
CA VAL A 214 -14.04 -5.57 0.88
C VAL A 214 -14.56 -4.79 -0.32
N SER A 215 -15.25 -3.67 -0.09
CA SER A 215 -15.79 -2.86 -1.18
C SER A 215 -14.68 -2.28 -2.06
N GLY A 216 -13.51 -1.96 -1.50
CA GLY A 216 -12.37 -1.42 -2.23
C GLY A 216 -11.72 -2.46 -3.12
N GLY A 217 -11.58 -3.71 -2.63
CA GLY A 217 -11.10 -4.83 -3.43
C GLY A 217 -12.04 -5.15 -4.60
N LEU A 218 -13.34 -5.20 -4.35
CA LEU A 218 -14.35 -5.44 -5.40
C LEU A 218 -14.42 -4.30 -6.42
N MET A 219 -14.36 -3.05 -5.97
CA MET A 219 -14.33 -1.88 -6.85
C MET A 219 -13.07 -1.88 -7.71
N THR A 220 -11.91 -2.21 -7.13
CA THR A 220 -10.65 -2.35 -7.87
C THR A 220 -10.78 -3.41 -8.95
N ALA A 221 -11.33 -4.59 -8.63
CA ALA A 221 -11.55 -5.65 -9.60
C ALA A 221 -12.45 -5.20 -10.76
N LEU A 222 -13.58 -4.57 -10.45
CA LEU A 222 -14.51 -4.05 -11.46
C LEU A 222 -13.81 -3.03 -12.37
N CYS A 223 -13.05 -2.10 -11.79
CA CYS A 223 -12.34 -1.09 -12.56
C CYS A 223 -11.27 -1.71 -13.46
N PHE A 224 -10.52 -2.71 -13.01
CA PHE A 224 -9.52 -3.40 -13.85
C PHE A 224 -10.16 -4.18 -15.01
N PHE A 225 -11.35 -4.77 -14.82
CA PHE A 225 -12.12 -5.37 -15.90
C PHE A 225 -12.65 -4.35 -16.91
N MET A 226 -12.87 -3.11 -16.48
CA MET A 226 -13.31 -2.00 -17.35
C MET A 226 -12.13 -1.25 -18.00
N LEU A 227 -10.93 -1.31 -17.42
CA LEU A 227 -9.75 -0.55 -17.85
C LEU A 227 -9.25 -1.00 -19.22
N GLY A 228 -9.14 -2.31 -19.42
CA GLY A 228 -9.11 -2.93 -20.73
C GLY A 228 -10.44 -3.66 -20.87
N PRO A 229 -11.46 -3.09 -21.56
CA PRO A 229 -12.77 -3.71 -21.64
C PRO A 229 -12.55 -5.14 -22.10
N ALA A 230 -12.85 -6.11 -21.23
CA ALA A 230 -12.65 -7.51 -21.57
C ALA A 230 -13.29 -7.74 -22.94
N PRO A 231 -12.67 -8.49 -23.87
CA PRO A 231 -13.19 -8.66 -25.24
C PRO A 231 -14.62 -9.21 -25.29
N VAL A 232 -15.14 -9.67 -24.16
CA VAL A 232 -16.54 -10.04 -23.92
C VAL A 232 -17.51 -8.84 -23.91
N LEU A 233 -17.08 -7.66 -23.42
CA LEU A 233 -17.92 -6.49 -23.17
C LEU A 233 -18.11 -5.56 -24.39
N HIS A 234 -17.36 -5.69 -25.47
CA HIS A 234 -17.52 -4.93 -26.73
C HIS A 234 -17.71 -3.40 -26.57
N ILE A 235 -17.14 -2.79 -25.52
CA ILE A 235 -17.17 -1.33 -25.32
C ILE A 235 -15.98 -0.70 -26.04
N GLU A 236 -16.22 0.27 -26.92
CA GLU A 236 -15.14 1.05 -27.53
C GLU A 236 -14.38 1.84 -26.46
N SER A 237 -13.06 1.67 -26.39
CA SER A 237 -12.23 2.37 -25.41
C SER A 237 -12.15 3.87 -25.76
N GLN A 238 -12.99 4.68 -25.12
CA GLN A 238 -12.89 6.13 -25.16
C GLN A 238 -11.94 6.64 -24.07
N LEU A 239 -11.20 7.69 -24.38
CA LEU A 239 -10.19 8.23 -23.46
C LEU A 239 -10.79 8.77 -22.16
N TRP A 240 -11.95 9.42 -22.20
CA TRP A 240 -12.60 9.93 -21.00
C TRP A 240 -13.04 8.81 -20.05
N LEU A 241 -13.57 7.70 -20.60
CA LEU A 241 -13.92 6.51 -19.82
C LEU A 241 -12.67 5.90 -19.17
N PHE A 242 -11.56 5.83 -19.90
CA PHE A 242 -10.29 5.33 -19.38
C PHE A 242 -9.78 6.16 -18.18
N VAL A 243 -9.79 7.49 -18.31
CA VAL A 243 -9.42 8.41 -17.21
C VAL A 243 -10.37 8.28 -16.02
N LEU A 244 -11.68 8.16 -16.28
CA LEU A 244 -12.68 7.93 -15.24
C LEU A 244 -12.39 6.64 -14.45
N VAL A 245 -12.10 5.54 -15.15
CA VAL A 245 -11.75 4.26 -14.52
C VAL A 245 -10.47 4.38 -13.70
N LEU A 246 -9.46 5.11 -14.15
CA LEU A 246 -8.24 5.35 -13.36
C LEU A 246 -8.47 6.17 -12.10
N VAL A 247 -9.35 7.18 -12.18
CA VAL A 247 -9.76 7.95 -11.00
C VAL A 247 -10.45 7.04 -9.98
N LEU A 248 -11.34 6.16 -10.45
CA LEU A 248 -12.02 5.17 -9.61
C LEU A 248 -11.04 4.15 -9.00
N ILE A 249 -10.01 3.72 -9.76
CA ILE A 249 -8.92 2.87 -9.23
C ILE A 249 -8.19 3.59 -8.10
N GLY A 250 -7.77 4.85 -8.28
CA GLY A 250 -7.09 5.58 -7.21
C GLY A 250 -7.95 5.73 -5.96
N PHE A 251 -9.26 5.95 -6.11
CA PHE A 251 -10.20 5.97 -4.98
C PHE A 251 -10.34 4.59 -4.30
N SER A 252 -10.46 3.51 -5.08
CA SER A 252 -10.59 2.16 -4.54
C SER A 252 -9.32 1.68 -3.83
N LEU A 253 -8.14 2.06 -4.34
CA LEU A 253 -6.85 1.83 -3.70
C LEU A 253 -6.77 2.51 -2.33
N GLY A 254 -7.24 3.75 -2.20
CA GLY A 254 -7.30 4.45 -0.90
C GLY A 254 -8.22 3.72 0.09
N MET A 255 -9.36 3.22 -0.39
CA MET A 255 -10.35 2.52 0.43
C MET A 255 -9.85 1.19 0.98
N SER A 256 -8.99 0.50 0.24
CA SER A 256 -8.37 -0.73 0.72
C SER A 256 -7.05 -0.51 1.44
N ALA A 257 -6.11 0.31 0.93
CA ALA A 257 -4.75 0.40 1.46
C ALA A 257 -4.69 0.94 2.90
N ILE A 258 -5.51 1.95 3.21
CA ILE A 258 -5.47 2.68 4.49
C ILE A 258 -5.97 1.87 5.68
N PRO A 259 -7.13 1.18 5.63
CA PRO A 259 -7.60 0.39 6.76
C PRO A 259 -6.80 -0.88 7.00
N VAL A 260 -5.97 -1.37 6.06
CA VAL A 260 -5.22 -2.62 6.25
C VAL A 260 -4.29 -2.55 7.46
N PHE A 261 -3.48 -1.50 7.55
CA PHE A 261 -2.50 -1.37 8.61
C PHE A 261 -3.12 -1.42 10.03
N PRO A 262 -4.15 -0.61 10.36
CA PRO A 262 -4.82 -0.70 11.65
C PRO A 262 -5.62 -2.00 11.83
N GLU A 263 -6.10 -2.65 10.76
CA GLU A 263 -6.78 -3.94 10.86
C GLU A 263 -5.83 -5.09 11.22
N ILE A 264 -4.59 -5.08 10.69
CA ILE A 264 -3.54 -6.02 11.09
C ILE A 264 -3.19 -5.80 12.57
N LEU A 265 -3.06 -4.55 13.01
CA LEU A 265 -2.82 -4.24 14.42
C LEU A 265 -3.95 -4.73 15.33
N HIS A 266 -5.20 -4.45 14.97
CA HIS A 266 -6.36 -4.93 15.72
C HIS A 266 -6.36 -6.46 15.82
N CYS A 267 -6.07 -7.15 14.71
CA CYS A 267 -5.97 -8.61 14.70
C CYS A 267 -4.86 -9.12 15.61
N ALA A 268 -3.71 -8.46 15.65
CA ALA A 268 -2.61 -8.84 16.53
C ALA A 268 -3.00 -8.65 18.01
N TYR A 269 -3.65 -7.56 18.37
CA TYR A 269 -4.14 -7.33 19.74
C TYR A 269 -5.17 -8.38 20.17
N GLU A 270 -6.14 -8.72 19.31
CA GLU A 270 -7.11 -9.79 19.57
C GLU A 270 -6.45 -11.17 19.82
N ASN A 271 -5.22 -11.39 19.32
CA ASN A 271 -4.47 -12.64 19.46
C ASN A 271 -3.36 -12.57 20.53
N GLY A 272 -3.42 -11.56 21.42
CA GLY A 272 -2.57 -11.45 22.61
C GLY A 272 -1.14 -10.98 22.36
N PHE A 273 -0.90 -10.22 21.28
CA PHE A 273 0.38 -9.53 21.08
C PHE A 273 0.48 -8.30 21.98
N GLU A 274 1.67 -8.04 22.52
CA GLU A 274 1.90 -6.90 23.41
C GLU A 274 1.91 -5.57 22.65
N GLU A 275 1.24 -4.55 23.21
CA GLU A 275 1.29 -3.19 22.69
C GLU A 275 2.70 -2.60 22.82
N GLY A 276 3.35 -2.37 21.68
CA GLY A 276 4.71 -1.86 21.69
C GLY A 276 5.26 -1.52 20.32
N LEU A 277 6.38 -0.81 20.33
CA LEU A 277 7.14 -0.48 19.12
C LEU A 277 7.62 -1.73 18.37
N SER A 278 7.77 -2.85 19.10
CA SER A 278 8.08 -4.17 18.52
C SER A 278 6.99 -4.64 17.56
N LEU A 279 5.73 -4.71 18.02
CA LEU A 279 4.59 -5.11 17.20
C LEU A 279 4.39 -4.15 16.02
N LEU A 280 4.46 -2.84 16.27
CA LEU A 280 4.37 -1.83 15.21
C LEU A 280 5.44 -2.08 14.14
N GLY A 281 6.68 -2.39 14.55
CA GLY A 281 7.77 -2.79 13.66
C GLY A 281 7.48 -4.05 12.85
N LEU A 282 6.89 -5.08 13.46
CA LEU A 282 6.51 -6.31 12.78
C LEU A 282 5.43 -6.07 11.72
N VAL A 283 4.39 -5.30 12.06
CA VAL A 283 3.29 -4.97 11.14
C VAL A 283 3.76 -4.06 10.01
N SER A 284 4.57 -3.03 10.31
CA SER A 284 5.19 -2.18 9.28
C SER A 284 6.08 -2.99 8.35
N GLY A 285 6.92 -3.89 8.89
CA GLY A 285 7.79 -4.72 8.06
C GLY A 285 7.00 -5.68 7.18
N LEU A 286 5.92 -6.28 7.71
CA LEU A 286 5.03 -7.15 6.95
C LEU A 286 4.32 -6.39 5.82
N PHE A 287 3.79 -5.20 6.12
CA PHE A 287 3.15 -4.34 5.12
C PHE A 287 4.12 -3.98 4.00
N SER A 288 5.32 -3.47 4.33
CA SER A 288 6.33 -3.10 3.35
C SER A 288 6.80 -4.31 2.53
N ALA A 289 6.99 -5.47 3.15
CA ALA A 289 7.40 -6.68 2.43
C ALA A 289 6.34 -7.14 1.42
N MET A 290 5.06 -7.18 1.81
CA MET A 290 3.97 -7.56 0.90
C MET A 290 3.76 -6.52 -0.20
N TRP A 291 3.91 -5.23 0.12
CA TRP A 291 3.86 -4.15 -0.87
C TRP A 291 4.99 -4.30 -1.89
N SER A 292 6.23 -4.50 -1.46
CA SER A 292 7.37 -4.73 -2.36
C SER A 292 7.21 -5.99 -3.21
N LEU A 293 6.66 -7.07 -2.64
CA LEU A 293 6.41 -8.31 -3.37
C LEU A 293 5.37 -8.09 -4.49
N GLY A 294 4.31 -7.33 -4.23
CA GLY A 294 3.33 -6.95 -5.25
C GLY A 294 3.93 -6.04 -6.32
N ALA A 295 4.72 -5.04 -5.92
CA ALA A 295 5.37 -4.09 -6.83
C ALA A 295 6.44 -4.77 -7.71
N PHE A 296 6.98 -5.90 -7.28
CA PHE A 296 7.82 -6.76 -8.11
C PHE A 296 6.97 -7.62 -9.07
N ALA A 297 5.96 -8.32 -8.55
CA ALA A 297 5.13 -9.22 -9.35
C ALA A 297 4.30 -8.51 -10.41
N GLY A 298 3.75 -7.33 -10.11
CA GLY A 298 2.84 -6.56 -10.96
C GLY A 298 3.44 -6.20 -12.33
N PRO A 299 4.54 -5.44 -12.41
CA PRO A 299 5.19 -5.09 -13.67
C PRO A 299 5.75 -6.31 -14.41
N THR A 300 6.33 -7.28 -13.68
CA THR A 300 6.93 -8.48 -14.29
C THR A 300 5.88 -9.35 -14.97
N LEU A 301 4.79 -9.68 -14.28
CA LEU A 301 3.70 -10.47 -14.85
C LEU A 301 2.89 -9.63 -15.83
N GLY A 302 2.65 -8.36 -15.54
CA GLY A 302 1.93 -7.42 -16.41
C GLY A 302 2.59 -7.22 -17.76
N GLY A 303 3.90 -7.01 -17.79
CA GLY A 303 4.67 -6.88 -19.03
C GLY A 303 4.61 -8.15 -19.88
N PHE A 304 4.83 -9.31 -19.25
CA PHE A 304 4.76 -10.61 -19.92
C PHE A 304 3.36 -10.92 -20.49
N LEU A 305 2.31 -10.71 -19.68
CA LEU A 305 0.93 -10.93 -20.09
C LEU A 305 0.50 -9.95 -21.20
N ASN A 306 0.92 -8.69 -21.12
CA ASN A 306 0.61 -7.68 -22.12
C ASN A 306 1.26 -8.01 -23.48
N GLU A 307 2.46 -8.61 -23.49
CA GLU A 307 3.12 -9.05 -24.72
C GLU A 307 2.40 -10.25 -25.37
N LYS A 308 1.93 -11.22 -24.56
CA LYS A 308 1.33 -12.47 -25.07
C LYS A 308 -0.16 -12.40 -25.36
N LEU A 309 -0.93 -11.77 -24.47
CA LEU A 309 -2.39 -11.77 -24.47
C LEU A 309 -2.98 -10.38 -24.75
N GLY A 310 -2.14 -9.34 -24.81
CA GLY A 310 -2.57 -7.96 -24.93
C GLY A 310 -3.02 -7.33 -23.61
N PHE A 311 -3.21 -6.02 -23.63
CA PHE A 311 -3.52 -5.21 -22.45
C PHE A 311 -4.84 -5.62 -21.77
N GLU A 312 -5.86 -5.95 -22.56
CA GLU A 312 -7.21 -6.25 -22.07
C GLU A 312 -7.24 -7.52 -21.21
N TRP A 313 -6.63 -8.61 -21.68
CA TRP A 313 -6.50 -9.84 -20.91
C TRP A 313 -5.56 -9.69 -19.72
N ALA A 314 -4.48 -8.93 -19.86
CA ALA A 314 -3.55 -8.68 -18.76
C ALA A 314 -4.23 -7.89 -17.61
N ALA A 315 -5.01 -6.87 -17.96
CA ALA A 315 -5.82 -6.11 -16.99
C ALA A 315 -6.90 -6.97 -16.34
N ALA A 316 -7.57 -7.85 -17.11
CA ALA A 316 -8.57 -8.76 -16.56
C ALA A 316 -7.96 -9.79 -15.58
N ILE A 317 -6.82 -10.37 -15.90
CA ILE A 317 -6.11 -11.31 -14.99
C ILE A 317 -5.71 -10.58 -13.70
N GLN A 318 -5.21 -9.35 -13.82
CA GLN A 318 -4.85 -8.52 -12.67
C GLN A 318 -6.08 -8.18 -11.80
N GLY A 319 -7.20 -7.82 -12.42
CA GLY A 319 -8.49 -7.62 -11.75
C GLY A 319 -9.01 -8.88 -11.06
N GLY A 320 -8.69 -10.06 -11.59
CA GLY A 320 -8.98 -11.36 -10.98
C GLY A 320 -8.32 -11.55 -9.62
N TRP A 321 -7.06 -11.13 -9.44
CA TRP A 321 -6.41 -11.17 -8.11
C TRP A 321 -7.11 -10.24 -7.12
N ALA A 322 -7.48 -9.03 -7.54
CA ALA A 322 -8.23 -8.10 -6.72
C ALA A 322 -9.60 -8.68 -6.32
N LEU A 323 -10.29 -9.34 -7.26
CA LEU A 323 -11.57 -9.99 -7.03
C LEU A 323 -11.45 -11.12 -6.00
N LEU A 324 -10.47 -12.01 -6.19
CA LEU A 324 -10.23 -13.13 -5.28
C LEU A 324 -9.91 -12.63 -3.88
N SER A 325 -9.08 -11.59 -3.75
CA SER A 325 -8.71 -11.03 -2.45
C SER A 325 -9.90 -10.38 -1.74
N GLY A 326 -10.72 -9.61 -2.47
CA GLY A 326 -11.94 -9.00 -1.97
C GLY A 326 -13.00 -10.02 -1.55
N LEU A 327 -13.26 -11.03 -2.38
CA LEU A 327 -14.23 -12.10 -2.08
C LEU A 327 -13.78 -12.97 -0.91
N ALA A 328 -12.53 -13.41 -0.88
CA ALA A 328 -11.99 -14.22 0.22
C ALA A 328 -12.13 -13.49 1.57
N THR A 329 -11.84 -12.20 1.58
CA THR A 329 -11.95 -11.36 2.78
C THR A 329 -13.40 -11.10 3.17
N GLY A 330 -14.29 -10.90 2.18
CA GLY A 330 -15.73 -10.79 2.41
C GLY A 330 -16.33 -12.06 3.03
N ILE A 331 -16.01 -13.23 2.45
CA ILE A 331 -16.44 -14.54 2.96
C ILE A 331 -15.91 -14.75 4.37
N PHE A 332 -14.65 -14.40 4.63
CA PHE A 332 -14.05 -14.53 5.95
C PHE A 332 -14.79 -13.68 6.99
N TYR A 333 -15.05 -12.40 6.70
CA TYR A 333 -15.76 -11.52 7.63
C TYR A 333 -17.22 -11.90 7.85
N ILE A 334 -17.92 -12.36 6.81
CA ILE A 334 -19.28 -12.89 6.95
C ILE A 334 -19.26 -14.14 7.85
N THR A 335 -18.35 -15.07 7.60
CA THR A 335 -18.19 -16.30 8.39
C THR A 335 -17.87 -15.99 9.86
N GLU A 336 -16.98 -15.01 10.10
CA GLU A 336 -16.64 -14.54 11.44
C GLU A 336 -17.87 -13.95 12.15
N ALA A 337 -18.66 -13.13 11.45
CA ALA A 337 -19.88 -12.53 12.00
C ALA A 337 -20.93 -13.61 12.34
N THR A 338 -21.14 -14.59 11.47
CA THR A 338 -22.05 -15.72 11.72
C THR A 338 -21.60 -16.56 12.90
N ARG A 339 -20.30 -16.85 13.02
CA ARG A 339 -19.76 -17.64 14.14
C ARG A 339 -19.87 -16.92 15.48
N ARG A 340 -19.61 -15.60 15.52
CA ARG A 340 -19.80 -14.79 16.74
C ARG A 340 -21.28 -14.76 17.15
N SER A 341 -22.20 -14.60 16.21
CA SER A 341 -23.65 -14.66 16.46
C SER A 341 -24.09 -16.02 17.02
N SER A 342 -23.63 -17.13 16.42
CA SER A 342 -23.93 -18.49 16.90
C SER A 342 -23.33 -18.80 18.28
N SER A 343 -22.13 -18.30 18.58
CA SER A 343 -21.52 -18.43 19.91
C SER A 343 -22.30 -17.65 20.97
N SER A 344 -22.80 -16.45 20.64
CA SER A 344 -23.64 -15.67 21.56
C SER A 344 -25.01 -16.29 21.80
N SER A 345 -25.60 -16.96 20.80
CA SER A 345 -26.86 -17.71 20.99
C SER A 345 -26.67 -18.98 21.81
N LEU A 346 -25.50 -19.61 21.77
CA LEU A 346 -25.19 -20.80 22.57
C LEU A 346 -24.84 -20.47 24.04
N GLN A 347 -24.36 -19.25 24.33
CA GLN A 347 -24.07 -18.79 25.70
C GLN A 347 -25.29 -18.25 26.46
N ASN A 348 -26.44 -18.05 25.78
CA ASN A 348 -27.70 -17.68 26.41
C ASN A 348 -28.81 -18.74 26.17
N PRO A 349 -28.76 -19.95 26.79
CA PRO A 349 -29.89 -20.89 26.71
C PRO A 349 -31.04 -20.59 27.69
N ASP A 350 -30.78 -19.94 28.84
CA ASP A 350 -31.71 -19.97 29.99
C ASP A 350 -32.22 -18.61 30.52
N GLY A 351 -32.02 -17.50 29.80
CA GLY A 351 -32.49 -16.19 30.27
C GLY A 351 -33.97 -15.88 30.04
N SER A 352 -34.67 -16.60 29.16
CA SER A 352 -36.01 -16.18 28.70
C SER A 352 -37.19 -16.87 29.38
N SER A 353 -36.95 -17.83 30.28
CA SER A 353 -38.02 -18.65 30.88
C SER A 353 -38.36 -18.23 32.32
N GLU A 354 -37.40 -17.74 33.11
CA GLU A 354 -37.65 -17.26 34.48
C GLU A 354 -38.28 -15.86 34.53
N GLU A 355 -37.99 -14.99 33.54
CA GLU A 355 -38.54 -13.62 33.52
C GLU A 355 -40.04 -13.59 33.18
N ARG A 356 -40.57 -14.62 32.51
CA ARG A 356 -42.01 -14.75 32.23
C ARG A 356 -42.84 -15.30 33.38
N THR A 357 -42.24 -16.04 34.31
CA THR A 357 -42.95 -16.59 35.47
C THR A 357 -43.10 -15.57 36.60
N HIS A 358 -42.18 -14.60 36.71
CA HIS A 358 -42.29 -13.53 37.71
C HIS A 358 -43.36 -12.46 37.39
N LEU A 359 -43.79 -12.33 36.13
CA LEU A 359 -44.78 -11.34 35.72
C LEU A 359 -46.24 -11.83 35.78
N MET A 360 -46.49 -13.13 35.96
CA MET A 360 -47.85 -13.69 36.11
C MET A 360 -48.22 -14.04 37.56
N GLY A 361 -47.31 -13.86 38.53
CA GLY A 361 -47.53 -14.18 39.95
C GLY A 361 -48.09 -13.03 40.80
N SER A 362 -48.36 -11.86 40.22
CA SER A 362 -48.77 -10.65 40.96
C SER A 362 -50.15 -10.13 40.56
N GLU A 363 -51.07 -11.01 40.19
CA GLU A 363 -52.50 -10.69 40.04
C GLU A 363 -53.35 -11.76 40.75
N THR A 364 -53.43 -11.68 42.07
CA THR A 364 -54.57 -12.18 42.87
C THR A 364 -54.78 -11.29 44.08
#